data_AF-A0A2G1W3S8-F1
#
_entry.id   AF-A0A2G1W3S8-F1
#
_cell.length_a   1.000
_cell.length_b   1.000
_cell.length_c   1.000
_cell.angle_alpha   90.00
_cell.angle_beta   90.00
_cell.angle_gamma   90.00
#
_symmetry.space_group_name_H-M   'P 1'
#
loop_
_entity.id
_entity.type
_entity.pdbx_description
1 polymer ?
#
loop_
_entity_poly.entity_id
_entity_poly.type
_entity_poly.pdbx_seq_one_letter_code
_entity_poly.pdbx_strand_id
1 'polypeptide(L)'
;MSFNELSLSELEALARQENVQGKTIDCLLALQSDDEEVRTWASEVLSGSVEPTADEEEEMAGLLETVLYEGEDGQSWAATAVDQLYWTATMLGRLNQVDPSTSKVLRELAESKSPALTPAAKRAQSVIERLVG
;
A
#
# COMPACT_ATOMS: atom_id res chain seq x y z
N MET A 1 -10.74 16.08 -8.64
CA MET A 1 -9.62 16.78 -7.97
C MET A 1 -8.37 16.26 -8.65
N SER A 2 -7.44 17.14 -9.05
CA SER A 2 -6.18 16.67 -9.63
C SER A 2 -5.36 16.13 -8.47
N PHE A 3 -5.32 14.80 -8.31
CA PHE A 3 -4.30 14.19 -7.48
C PHE A 3 -2.95 14.58 -8.09
N ASN A 4 -2.04 15.05 -7.26
CA ASN A 4 -0.73 15.47 -7.72
C ASN A 4 0.07 14.19 -8.01
N GLU A 5 -0.18 13.58 -9.17
CA GLU A 5 0.44 12.32 -9.57
C GLU A 5 1.96 12.51 -9.64
N LEU A 6 2.71 11.65 -8.95
CA LEU A 6 4.16 11.66 -9.02
C LEU A 6 4.59 11.33 -10.45
N SER A 7 5.39 12.22 -11.04
CA SER A 7 6.01 11.96 -12.32
C SER A 7 7.09 10.86 -12.21
N LEU A 8 7.38 10.21 -13.33
CA LEU A 8 8.48 9.25 -13.44
C LEU A 8 9.81 9.83 -12.91
N SER A 9 10.14 11.06 -13.28
CA SER A 9 11.36 11.73 -12.83
C SER A 9 11.40 11.98 -11.33
N GLU A 10 10.25 12.24 -10.70
CA GLU A 10 10.17 12.41 -9.25
C GLU A 10 10.39 11.06 -8.56
N LEU A 11 9.75 9.99 -9.03
CA LEU A 11 9.95 8.65 -8.47
C LEU A 11 11.40 8.18 -8.59
N GLU A 12 12.05 8.40 -9.74
CA GLU A 12 13.47 8.13 -9.91
C GLU A 12 14.35 8.92 -8.92
N ALA A 13 14.00 10.18 -8.67
CA ALA A 13 14.73 11.02 -7.72
C ALA A 13 14.51 10.56 -6.28
N LEU A 14 13.31 10.10 -5.94
CA LEU A 14 12.99 9.54 -4.62
C LEU A 14 13.72 8.21 -4.39
N ALA A 15 13.81 7.35 -5.40
CA ALA A 15 14.45 6.04 -5.30
C ALA A 15 15.95 6.11 -4.96
N ARG A 16 16.57 7.26 -5.22
CA ARG A 16 17.99 7.53 -4.91
C ARG A 16 18.20 8.13 -3.51
N GLN A 17 17.12 8.35 -2.76
CA GLN A 17 17.14 8.89 -1.41
C GLN A 17 16.89 7.79 -0.38
N GLU A 18 17.29 8.07 0.86
CA GLU A 18 17.06 7.22 2.02
C GLU A 18 16.14 7.95 3.01
N ASN A 19 15.24 7.21 3.66
CA ASN A 19 14.34 7.70 4.72
C ASN A 19 13.43 8.86 4.27
N VAL A 20 12.88 8.78 3.05
CA VAL A 20 11.89 9.75 2.55
C VAL A 20 10.58 9.58 3.32
N GLN A 21 10.06 10.66 3.88
CA GLN A 21 8.80 10.69 4.64
C GLN A 21 7.76 11.59 3.98
N GLY A 22 6.47 11.39 4.27
CA GLY A 22 5.37 12.20 3.73
C GLY A 22 5.13 11.99 2.23
N LYS A 23 5.62 10.87 1.69
CA LYS A 23 5.47 10.47 0.28
C LYS A 23 4.85 9.09 0.13
N THR A 24 4.44 8.45 1.21
CA THR A 24 3.94 7.08 1.18
C THR A 24 2.68 6.97 0.36
N ILE A 25 1.69 7.83 0.65
CA ILE A 25 0.41 7.82 -0.06
C ILE A 25 0.58 8.15 -1.54
N ASP A 26 1.35 9.19 -1.85
CA ASP A 26 1.64 9.58 -3.24
C ASP A 26 2.23 8.39 -4.04
N CYS A 27 3.15 7.64 -3.44
CA CYS A 27 3.74 6.45 -4.07
C CYS A 27 2.74 5.29 -4.16
N LEU A 28 1.90 5.08 -3.15
CA LEU A 28 0.85 4.05 -3.19
C LEU A 28 -0.20 4.35 -4.26
N LEU A 29 -0.56 5.62 -4.48
CA LEU A 29 -1.46 6.05 -5.54
C LEU A 29 -0.84 5.87 -6.93
N ALA A 30 0.47 6.13 -7.07
CA ALA A 30 1.20 5.94 -8.33
C ALA A 30 1.20 4.48 -8.84
N LEU A 31 0.94 3.49 -7.97
CA LEU A 31 0.76 2.08 -8.37
C LEU A 31 -0.48 1.86 -9.28
N GLN A 32 -1.42 2.80 -9.31
CA GLN A 32 -2.60 2.77 -10.19
C GLN A 32 -2.38 3.51 -11.51
N SER A 33 -1.17 4.03 -11.77
CA SER A 33 -0.87 4.69 -13.05
C SER A 33 -1.05 3.72 -14.22
N ASP A 34 -1.56 4.22 -15.34
CA ASP A 34 -1.58 3.48 -16.61
C ASP A 34 -0.16 3.25 -17.17
N ASP A 35 0.82 4.06 -16.74
CA ASP A 35 2.22 3.95 -17.12
C ASP A 35 2.95 2.89 -16.27
N GLU A 36 3.44 1.85 -16.93
CA GLU A 36 4.17 0.74 -16.30
C GLU A 36 5.50 1.17 -15.66
N GLU A 37 6.19 2.15 -16.23
CA GLU A 37 7.44 2.65 -15.66
C GLU A 37 7.16 3.38 -14.34
N VAL A 38 6.09 4.17 -14.30
CA VAL A 38 5.63 4.84 -13.07
C VAL A 38 5.30 3.82 -11.98
N ARG A 39 4.55 2.76 -12.29
CA ARG A 39 4.22 1.71 -11.32
C ARG A 39 5.46 0.98 -10.80
N THR A 40 6.41 0.70 -11.70
CA THR A 40 7.67 0.04 -11.37
C THR A 40 8.49 0.87 -10.40
N TRP A 41 8.68 2.16 -10.71
CA TRP A 41 9.44 3.05 -9.83
C TRP A 41 8.70 3.35 -8.51
N ALA A 42 7.38 3.43 -8.51
CA ALA A 42 6.60 3.54 -7.28
C ALA A 42 6.85 2.35 -6.35
N SER A 43 6.84 1.12 -6.89
CA SER A 43 7.17 -0.09 -6.13
C SER A 43 8.61 -0.06 -5.61
N GLU A 44 9.58 0.39 -6.42
CA GLU A 44 10.98 0.51 -6.00
C GLU A 44 11.14 1.48 -4.83
N VAL A 45 10.54 2.67 -4.94
CA VAL A 45 10.54 3.70 -3.90
C VAL A 45 9.90 3.17 -2.61
N LEU A 46 8.75 2.50 -2.71
CA LEU A 46 8.08 1.88 -1.58
C LEU A 46 8.90 0.73 -0.98
N SER A 47 9.73 0.04 -1.77
CA SER A 47 10.54 -1.07 -1.28
C SER A 47 11.64 -0.63 -0.32
N GLY A 48 12.29 0.51 -0.58
CA GLY A 48 13.53 0.86 0.12
C GLY A 48 13.72 2.33 0.51
N SER A 49 13.10 3.28 -0.19
CA SER A 49 13.40 4.70 0.01
C SER A 49 12.43 5.40 0.96
N VAL A 50 11.15 5.03 0.90
CA VAL A 50 10.11 5.68 1.71
C VAL A 50 9.87 4.97 3.03
N GLU A 51 9.77 5.75 4.10
CA GLU A 51 9.33 5.33 5.42
C GLU A 51 8.00 6.00 5.76
N PRO A 52 6.97 5.22 6.17
CA PRO A 52 5.71 5.80 6.55
C PRO A 52 5.81 6.43 7.93
N THR A 53 5.13 7.54 8.11
CA THR A 53 4.95 8.21 9.39
C THR A 53 3.61 7.80 10.03
N ALA A 54 3.49 7.97 11.35
CA ALA A 54 2.23 7.69 12.04
C ALA A 54 1.07 8.59 11.55
N ASP A 55 1.38 9.82 11.12
CA ASP A 55 0.40 10.76 10.58
C ASP A 55 -0.18 10.30 9.23
N GLU A 56 0.52 9.40 8.51
CA GLU A 56 0.05 8.81 7.25
C GLU A 56 -0.82 7.54 7.48
N GLU A 57 -0.96 7.07 8.73
CA GLU A 57 -1.65 5.81 9.03
C GLU A 57 -3.12 5.83 8.60
N GLU A 58 -3.87 6.87 8.99
CA GLU A 58 -5.30 6.98 8.71
C GLU A 58 -5.56 6.96 7.20
N GLU A 59 -4.72 7.66 6.43
CA GLU A 59 -4.84 7.72 4.97
C GLU A 59 -4.46 6.38 4.31
N MET A 60 -3.42 5.69 4.80
CA MET A 60 -3.08 4.35 4.34
C MET A 60 -4.18 3.33 4.66
N ALA A 61 -4.77 3.40 5.85
CA ALA A 61 -5.87 2.54 6.26
C ALA A 61 -7.12 2.77 5.39
N GLY A 62 -7.47 4.03 5.14
CA GLY A 62 -8.57 4.39 4.25
C GLY A 62 -8.34 3.93 2.81
N LEU A 63 -7.10 4.03 2.31
CA LEU A 63 -6.74 3.51 0.98
C LEU A 63 -6.88 1.98 0.93
N LEU A 64 -6.37 1.27 1.94
CA LEU A 64 -6.48 -0.19 2.04
C LEU A 64 -7.94 -0.63 2.03
N GLU A 65 -8.78 0.02 2.83
CA GLU A 65 -10.20 -0.26 2.96
C GLU A 65 -10.94 -0.03 1.64
N THR A 66 -10.69 1.12 1.00
CA THR A 66 -11.32 1.48 -0.29
C THR A 66 -11.01 0.45 -1.37
N VAL A 67 -9.73 0.12 -1.56
CA VAL A 67 -9.30 -0.84 -2.59
C VAL A 67 -9.83 -2.24 -2.28
N LEU A 68 -9.88 -2.62 -0.99
CA LEU A 68 -10.38 -3.92 -0.58
C LEU A 68 -11.87 -4.09 -0.91
N TYR A 69 -12.72 -3.11 -0.57
CA TYR A 69 -14.16 -3.26 -0.78
C TYR A 69 -14.59 -3.01 -2.23
N GLU A 70 -13.95 -2.09 -2.96
CA GLU A 70 -14.23 -1.91 -4.39
C GLU A 70 -13.93 -3.17 -5.21
N GLY A 71 -12.86 -3.89 -4.85
CA GLY A 71 -12.51 -5.16 -5.50
C GLY A 71 -13.36 -6.35 -5.08
N GLU A 72 -14.06 -6.31 -3.94
CA GLU A 72 -15.05 -7.32 -3.56
C GLU A 72 -16.37 -7.16 -4.33
N ASP A 73 -16.74 -5.91 -4.64
CA ASP A 73 -17.90 -5.60 -5.49
C ASP A 73 -17.62 -5.90 -6.98
N GLY A 74 -16.34 -5.84 -7.39
CA GLY A 74 -15.87 -6.23 -8.71
C GLY A 74 -15.67 -7.75 -8.84
N GLN A 75 -16.26 -8.39 -9.86
CA GLN A 75 -16.13 -9.84 -10.06
C GLN A 75 -14.69 -10.34 -10.32
N SER A 76 -13.71 -9.44 -10.49
CA SER A 76 -12.30 -9.76 -10.74
C SER A 76 -11.37 -8.67 -10.17
N TRP A 77 -10.25 -9.12 -9.62
CA TRP A 77 -9.18 -8.25 -9.11
C TRP A 77 -8.23 -7.83 -10.23
N ALA A 78 -8.05 -6.53 -10.43
CA ALA A 78 -6.99 -6.01 -11.30
C ALA A 78 -5.62 -6.18 -10.62
N ALA A 79 -4.57 -6.45 -11.40
CA ALA A 79 -3.21 -6.65 -10.86
C ALA A 79 -2.72 -5.42 -10.07
N THR A 80 -3.01 -4.21 -10.54
CA THR A 80 -2.65 -2.95 -9.85
C THR A 80 -3.32 -2.82 -8.49
N ALA A 81 -4.58 -3.23 -8.34
CA ALA A 81 -5.29 -3.26 -7.06
C ALA A 81 -4.65 -4.26 -6.09
N VAL A 82 -4.24 -5.44 -6.56
CA VAL A 82 -3.53 -6.43 -5.74
C VAL A 82 -2.19 -5.86 -5.25
N ASP A 83 -1.42 -5.21 -6.13
CA ASP A 83 -0.15 -4.59 -5.78
C ASP A 83 -0.33 -3.44 -4.78
N GLN A 84 -1.36 -2.62 -4.95
CA GLN A 84 -1.68 -1.53 -4.04
C GLN A 84 -2.07 -2.05 -2.65
N LEU A 85 -2.87 -3.12 -2.55
CA LEU A 85 -3.17 -3.77 -1.27
C LEU A 85 -1.91 -4.33 -0.61
N TYR A 86 -1.05 -5.01 -1.38
CA TYR A 86 0.20 -5.58 -0.87
C TYR A 86 1.14 -4.50 -0.32
N TRP A 87 1.34 -3.42 -1.07
CA TRP A 87 2.24 -2.34 -0.66
C TRP A 87 1.64 -1.53 0.47
N THR A 88 0.34 -1.25 0.47
CA THR A 88 -0.31 -0.54 1.58
C THR A 88 -0.18 -1.34 2.89
N ALA A 89 -0.45 -2.65 2.86
CA ALA A 89 -0.23 -3.51 4.01
C ALA A 89 1.25 -3.54 4.44
N THR A 90 2.18 -3.53 3.47
CA THR A 90 3.62 -3.48 3.74
C THR A 90 4.02 -2.20 4.46
N MET A 91 3.52 -1.04 4.04
CA MET A 91 3.83 0.25 4.64
C MET A 91 3.21 0.42 6.02
N LEU A 92 1.95 0.02 6.21
CA LEU A 92 1.34 -0.09 7.55
C LEU A 92 2.17 -0.98 8.47
N GLY A 93 2.71 -2.07 7.92
CA GLY A 93 3.64 -2.97 8.59
C GLY A 93 5.05 -2.44 8.84
N ARG A 94 5.37 -1.19 8.46
CA ARG A 94 6.63 -0.53 8.85
C ARG A 94 6.43 0.38 10.06
N LEU A 95 5.19 0.73 10.41
CA LEU A 95 4.88 1.46 11.63
C LEU A 95 5.16 0.59 12.87
N ASN A 96 5.49 1.25 13.98
CA ASN A 96 5.76 0.59 15.27
C ASN A 96 4.49 0.05 15.94
N GLN A 97 3.37 0.73 15.69
CA GLN A 97 2.03 0.39 16.14
C GLN A 97 1.06 0.90 15.08
N VAL A 98 -0.14 0.31 15.06
CA VAL A 98 -1.26 0.80 14.25
C VAL A 98 -2.51 0.78 15.11
N ASP A 99 -3.48 1.62 14.79
CA ASP A 99 -4.76 1.68 15.45
C ASP A 99 -5.53 0.35 15.31
N PRO A 100 -6.42 0.04 16.28
CA PRO A 100 -7.26 -1.15 16.21
C PRO A 100 -8.16 -1.21 14.96
N SER A 101 -8.59 -0.05 14.43
CA SER A 101 -9.34 0.04 13.18
C SER A 101 -8.49 -0.38 11.98
N THR A 102 -7.26 0.11 11.88
CA THR A 102 -6.29 -0.29 10.86
C THR A 102 -5.99 -1.79 10.93
N SER A 103 -5.80 -2.31 12.15
CA SER A 103 -5.61 -3.75 12.39
C SER A 103 -6.81 -4.59 11.95
N LYS A 104 -8.03 -4.06 12.06
CA LYS A 104 -9.25 -4.72 11.59
C LYS A 104 -9.26 -4.87 10.07
N VAL A 105 -8.95 -3.80 9.33
CA VAL A 105 -8.91 -3.84 7.86
C VAL A 105 -7.80 -4.78 7.36
N LEU A 106 -6.61 -4.74 7.98
CA LEU A 106 -5.54 -5.70 7.69
C LEU A 106 -6.01 -7.15 7.89
N ARG A 107 -6.78 -7.42 8.95
CA ARG A 107 -7.31 -8.75 9.23
C ARG A 107 -8.32 -9.21 8.19
N GLU A 108 -9.19 -8.31 7.74
CA GLU A 108 -10.13 -8.61 6.66
C GLU A 108 -9.40 -8.97 5.36
N LEU A 109 -8.35 -8.21 5.00
CA LEU A 109 -7.48 -8.56 3.87
C LEU A 109 -6.80 -9.94 4.07
N ALA A 110 -6.28 -10.22 5.27
CA ALA A 110 -5.64 -11.49 5.59
C ALA A 110 -6.59 -12.70 5.51
N GLU A 111 -7.87 -12.49 5.83
CA GLU A 111 -8.92 -13.50 5.81
C GLU A 111 -9.61 -13.64 4.44
N SER A 112 -9.20 -12.83 3.45
CA SER A 112 -9.75 -12.88 2.10
C SER A 112 -9.58 -14.27 1.47
N LYS A 113 -10.67 -14.75 0.85
CA LYS A 113 -10.71 -16.05 0.16
C LYS A 113 -10.37 -15.94 -1.33
N SER A 114 -10.14 -14.73 -1.83
CA SER A 114 -9.80 -14.50 -3.23
C SER A 114 -8.40 -15.03 -3.53
N PRO A 115 -8.23 -15.97 -4.47
CA PRO A 115 -6.90 -16.46 -4.84
C PRO A 115 -5.98 -15.36 -5.36
N ALA A 116 -6.53 -14.36 -6.04
CA ALA A 116 -5.78 -13.20 -6.55
C ALA A 116 -5.14 -12.39 -5.41
N LEU A 117 -5.78 -12.35 -4.25
CA LEU A 117 -5.29 -11.62 -3.08
C LEU A 117 -4.29 -12.40 -2.23
N THR A 118 -3.97 -13.65 -2.57
CA THR A 118 -3.06 -14.49 -1.76
C THR A 118 -1.76 -13.78 -1.35
N PRO A 119 -1.05 -13.05 -2.23
CA PRO A 119 0.17 -12.33 -1.84
C PRO A 119 -0.10 -11.22 -0.80
N ALA A 120 -1.11 -10.39 -1.04
CA ALA A 120 -1.50 -9.28 -0.16
C ALA A 120 -2.04 -9.80 1.19
N ALA A 121 -2.87 -10.85 1.18
CA ALA A 121 -3.41 -11.50 2.37
C ALA A 121 -2.30 -12.09 3.25
N LYS A 122 -1.32 -12.80 2.67
CA LYS A 122 -0.15 -13.29 3.40
C LYS A 122 0.67 -12.16 4.01
N ARG A 123 0.82 -11.06 3.28
CA ARG A 123 1.56 -9.89 3.78
C ARG A 123 0.84 -9.26 4.97
N ALA A 124 -0.48 -9.04 4.86
CA ALA A 124 -1.29 -8.51 5.93
C ALA A 124 -1.26 -9.41 7.18
N GLN A 125 -1.35 -10.74 7.00
CA GLN A 125 -1.21 -11.70 8.09
C GLN A 125 0.13 -11.57 8.82
N SER A 126 1.24 -11.51 8.07
CA SER A 126 2.58 -11.32 8.65
C SER A 126 2.70 -10.00 9.43
N VAL A 127 2.04 -8.94 8.97
CA VAL A 127 2.01 -7.65 9.65
C VAL A 127 1.24 -7.72 10.96
N ILE A 128 0.07 -8.36 10.98
CA ILE A 128 -0.75 -8.55 12.19
C ILE A 128 0.01 -9.36 13.23
N GLU A 129 0.63 -10.47 12.83
CA GLU A 129 1.41 -11.32 13.75
C GLU A 129 2.55 -10.54 14.43
N ARG A 130 3.21 -9.65 13.69
CA ARG A 130 4.26 -8.78 14.22
C ARG A 130 3.73 -7.69 15.15
N LEU A 131 2.53 -7.17 14.90
CA LEU A 131 1.94 -6.10 15.71
C LEU A 131 1.27 -6.60 17.00
N VAL A 132 0.88 -7.88 17.04
CA VAL A 132 0.21 -8.52 18.19
C VAL A 132 1.19 -9.31 19.06
N GLY A 133 2.36 -9.70 18.52
CA GLY A 133 3.41 -10.44 19.22
C GLY A 133 4.36 -9.53 20.01
#